data_AF-G5S677-F1
#
_entry.id   AF-G5S677-F1
#
_cell.length_a   1.000
_cell.length_b   1.000
_cell.length_c   1.000
_cell.angle_alpha   90.00
_cell.angle_beta   90.00
_cell.angle_gamma   90.00
#
_symmetry.space_group_name_H-M   'P 1'
#
loop_
_entity.id
_entity.type
_entity.pdbx_description
1 polymer ?
#
loop_
_entity_poly.entity_id
_entity_poly.type
_entity_poly.pdbx_seq_one_letter_code
_entity_poly.pdbx_strand_id
1 'polypeptide(L)' 'MTPRVMDTRVTPPGLDKLPQEVERHVGGLNDEWLLAADLIVASPGIALAHPSLSAAASWRTLR' A
#
# COMPACT_ATOMS: atom_id res chain seq x y z
N MET A 1 -5.23 -6.87 14.63
CA MET A 1 -5.34 -6.18 13.33
C MET A 1 -4.34 -6.83 12.40
N THR A 2 -4.78 -7.37 11.27
CA THR A 2 -3.87 -7.93 10.24
C THR A 2 -3.63 -6.85 9.19
N PRO A 3 -2.38 -6.48 8.87
CA PRO A 3 -2.11 -5.48 7.84
C PRO A 3 -2.50 -6.01 6.46
N ARG A 4 -2.64 -5.10 5.49
CA ARG A 4 -2.75 -5.42 4.08
C ARG A 4 -1.50 -4.93 3.36
N VAL A 5 -1.01 -5.70 2.39
CA VAL A 5 0.25 -5.41 1.68
C VAL A 5 -0.03 -5.08 0.23
N MET A 6 0.64 -4.07 -0.31
CA MET A 6 0.61 -3.78 -1.74
C MET A 6 2.02 -3.52 -2.27
N ASP A 7 2.27 -3.92 -3.52
CA ASP A 7 3.54 -3.68 -4.22
C ASP A 7 3.28 -3.39 -5.69
N THR A 8 3.99 -2.40 -6.24
CA THR A 8 3.85 -2.00 -7.64
C THR A 8 4.43 -3.02 -8.62
N ARG A 9 5.29 -3.93 -8.15
CA ARG A 9 5.83 -5.04 -8.94
C ARG A 9 4.82 -6.18 -8.99
N VAL A 10 4.78 -6.90 -10.12
CA VAL A 10 3.94 -8.10 -10.27
C VAL A 10 4.45 -9.25 -9.39
N THR A 11 5.77 -9.38 -9.24
CA THR A 11 6.44 -10.43 -8.46
C THR A 11 7.46 -9.84 -7.48
N PRO A 12 7.02 -9.20 -6.39
CA PRO A 12 7.94 -8.64 -5.41
C PRO A 12 8.74 -9.73 -4.67
N PRO A 13 9.97 -9.43 -4.23
CA PRO A 13 10.78 -10.36 -3.45
C PRO A 13 10.12 -10.67 -2.10
N GLY A 14 10.14 -11.94 -1.70
CA GLY A 14 9.58 -12.40 -0.43
C GLY A 14 8.06 -12.58 -0.42
N LEU A 15 7.39 -12.46 -1.57
CA LEU A 15 5.95 -12.70 -1.71
C LEU A 15 5.52 -14.10 -1.27
N ASP A 16 6.40 -15.07 -1.50
CA ASP A 16 6.31 -16.46 -1.08
C ASP A 16 6.37 -16.64 0.45
N LYS A 17 6.94 -15.66 1.15
CA LYS A 17 7.09 -15.65 2.62
C LYS A 17 5.96 -14.91 3.32
N LEU A 18 5.05 -14.29 2.56
CA LEU A 18 3.92 -13.57 3.15
C LEU A 18 2.90 -14.58 3.70
N PRO A 19 2.49 -14.48 4.98
CA PRO A 19 1.46 -15.35 5.54
C PRO A 19 0.18 -15.31 4.71
N GLN A 20 -0.50 -16.45 4.56
CA GLN A 20 -1.65 -16.60 3.67
C GLN A 20 -2.84 -15.71 4.08
N GLU A 21 -2.96 -15.44 5.37
CA GLU A 21 -4.00 -14.58 5.96
C GLU A 21 -3.79 -13.08 5.69
N VAL A 22 -2.60 -12.67 5.23
CA VAL A 22 -2.32 -11.28 4.89
C VAL A 22 -2.78 -11.02 3.47
N GLU A 23 -3.86 -10.25 3.33
CA GLU A 23 -4.34 -9.83 2.01
C GLU A 23 -3.27 -9.00 1.29
N ARG A 24 -3.13 -9.26 -0.02
CA ARG A 24 -2.11 -8.61 -0.85
C ARG A 24 -2.62 -8.17 -2.22
N HIS A 25 -2.09 -7.06 -2.70
CA HIS A 25 -2.28 -6.56 -4.06
C HIS A 25 -0.92 -6.35 -4.74
N VAL A 26 -0.73 -6.86 -5.96
CA VAL A 26 0.54 -6.76 -6.70
C VAL A 26 0.34 -6.22 -8.10
N GLY A 27 1.38 -5.62 -8.68
CA GLY A 27 1.32 -5.00 -10.01
C GLY A 27 0.73 -3.59 -10.02
N GLY A 28 0.57 -2.97 -8.84
CA GLY A 28 -0.01 -1.64 -8.70
C GLY A 28 -0.23 -1.25 -7.24
N LEU A 29 -0.79 -0.06 -7.04
CA LEU A 29 -1.34 0.34 -5.75
C LEU A 29 -2.86 0.25 -5.80
N ASN A 30 -3.46 -0.11 -4.67
CA ASN A 30 -4.91 -0.17 -4.52
C ASN A 30 -5.41 1.10 -3.83
N ASP A 31 -6.05 1.99 -4.59
CA ASP A 31 -6.51 3.29 -4.08
C ASP A 31 -7.60 3.16 -3.01
N GLU A 32 -8.48 2.18 -3.11
CA GLU A 32 -9.51 1.93 -2.10
C GLU A 32 -8.87 1.57 -0.75
N TRP A 33 -7.86 0.71 -0.76
CA TRP A 33 -7.11 0.34 0.44
C TRP A 33 -6.35 1.52 1.02
N LEU A 34 -5.76 2.38 0.18
CA LEU A 34 -5.04 3.57 0.62
C LEU A 34 -5.98 4.60 1.26
N LEU A 35 -7.14 4.87 0.65
CA LEU A 35 -8.11 5.86 1.14
C LEU A 35 -8.86 5.38 2.40
N ALA A 36 -8.97 4.08 2.60
CA ALA A 36 -9.57 3.47 3.79
C ALA A 36 -8.58 3.23 4.94
N ALA A 37 -7.27 3.43 4.75
CA ALA A 37 -6.26 3.09 5.74
C ALA A 37 -6.11 4.15 6.85
N ASP A 38 -6.15 3.71 8.11
CA ASP A 38 -5.82 4.54 9.28
C ASP A 38 -4.30 4.77 9.43
N LEU A 39 -3.46 3.91 8.86
CA LEU A 39 -2.00 4.06 8.82
C LEU A 39 -1.45 3.46 7.53
N ILE A 40 -0.60 4.21 6.84
CA ILE A 40 0.13 3.74 5.65
C ILE A 40 1.61 3.67 6.01
N VAL A 41 2.22 2.50 5.83
CA VAL A 41 3.66 2.30 6.00
C VAL A 41 4.29 2.19 4.62
N ALA A 42 4.99 3.24 4.20
CA ALA A 42 5.65 3.31 2.90
C ALA A 42 7.08 2.78 3.00
N SER A 43 7.46 1.84 2.13
CA SER A 43 8.86 1.40 2.03
C SER A 43 9.74 2.52 1.46
N PRO A 44 11.03 2.61 1.81
CA PRO A 44 11.90 3.66 1.27
C PRO A 44 12.01 3.68 -0.26
N GLY A 45 11.70 2.57 -0.92
CA GLY A 45 11.75 2.43 -2.38
C GLY A 45 10.51 2.93 -3.13
N ILE A 46 9.43 3.31 -2.44
CA ILE A 46 8.25 3.90 -3.07
C ILE A 46 8.40 5.43 -3.12
N ALA A 47 8.14 6.04 -4.27
CA ALA A 47 8.12 7.49 -4.38
C ALA A 47 6.90 8.03 -3.60
N LEU A 48 7.12 8.83 -2.55
CA LEU A 48 6.02 9.46 -1.81
C LEU A 48 5.18 10.40 -2.69
N ALA A 49 5.77 10.94 -3.76
CA ALA A 49 5.08 11.73 -4.78
C ALA A 49 4.23 10.90 -5.75
N HIS A 50 4.12 9.58 -5.58
CA HIS A 50 3.22 8.75 -6.38
C HIS A 50 1.79 9.30 -6.27
N PRO A 51 1.02 9.42 -7.37
CA PRO A 51 -0.30 10.05 -7.36
C PRO A 51 -1.25 9.46 -6.30
N SER A 52 -1.37 8.13 -6.22
CA SER A 52 -2.19 7.46 -5.20
C SER A 52 -1.79 7.78 -3.75
N LEU A 53 -0.49 7.88 -3.47
CA LEU A 53 0.01 8.19 -2.12
C LEU A 53 -0.21 9.67 -1.78
N SER A 54 0.01 10.55 -2.76
CA SER A 54 -0.27 11.99 -2.62
C SER A 54 -1.76 12.24 -2.36
N ALA A 55 -2.65 11.52 -3.06
CA ALA A 55 -4.09 11.59 -2.85
C ALA A 55 -4.48 11.12 -1.44
N ALA A 56 -3.94 9.98 -0.98
CA ALA A 56 -4.20 9.48 0.37
C ALA A 56 -3.68 10.43 1.47
N ALA A 57 -2.50 11.02 1.28
CA ALA A 57 -1.95 12.01 2.20
C ALA A 57 -2.83 13.28 2.24
N SER A 58 -3.25 13.78 1.07
CA SER A 58 -4.09 14.98 0.96
C SER A 58 -5.47 14.77 1.58
N TRP A 59 -6.08 13.61 1.36
CA TRP A 59 -7.37 13.23 1.95
C TRP A 59 -7.35 13.28 3.48
N ARG A 60 -6.24 12.85 4.10
CA ARG A 60 -6.11 12.83 5.57
C ARG A 60 -5.96 14.23 6.17
N THR A 61 -5.34 15.16 5.47
CA THR A 61 -5.20 16.55 5.95
C THR A 61 -6.54 17.28 6.02
N LEU A 62 -7.57 16.80 5.31
CA LEU A 62 -8.90 17.41 5.25
C LEU A 62 -9.91 16.80 6.23
N ARG A 63 -9.52 15.80 7.04
CA ARG A 63 -10.33 15.21 8.12
C ARG A 63 -9.97 15.82 9.47
#